data_AF-A0A914Y551-F1
#
_entry.id   AF-A0A914Y551-F1
#
_cell.length_a   1.000
_cell.length_b   1.000
_cell.length_c   1.000
_cell.angle_alpha   90.00
_cell.angle_beta   90.00
_cell.angle_gamma   90.00
#
_symmetry.space_group_name_H-M   'P 1'
#
loop_
_entity.id
_entity.type
_entity.pdbx_description
1 polymer ?
#
loop_
_entity_poly.entity_id
_entity_poly.type
_entity_poly.pdbx_seq_one_letter_code
_entity_poly.pdbx_strand_id
1 'polypeptide(L)'
;MAVRHGADKVTAVEVFDPMAITAEKVIRKNGHDDKVKVIHLRSTEIEENLVEQKADIIVAEVFDTELIGEGALRSFKEGLVTLGKENECRVVPAKGRIWICPVASEKLQQFWKLPNKRFKAPFDECPGTAAVFDIQLSEIDPNWFKVLAEPFVAFE
;
A
#
# COMPACT_ATOMS: atom_id res chain seq x y z
N MET A 1 -10.42 11.45 -11.13
CA MET A 1 -11.11 12.13 -10.01
C MET A 1 -10.60 13.56 -9.80
N ALA A 2 -9.28 13.78 -9.72
CA ALA A 2 -8.68 15.10 -9.50
C ALA A 2 -9.19 16.19 -10.48
N VAL A 3 -9.19 15.93 -11.79
CA VAL A 3 -9.73 16.88 -12.80
C VAL A 3 -11.19 17.27 -12.52
N ARG A 4 -12.04 16.30 -12.15
CA ARG A 4 -13.45 16.56 -11.82
C ARG A 4 -13.62 17.41 -10.55
N HIS A 5 -12.60 17.48 -9.71
CA HIS A 5 -12.55 18.33 -8.50
C HIS A 5 -11.75 19.61 -8.72
N GLY A 6 -11.48 19.98 -9.98
CA GLY A 6 -10.88 21.28 -10.32
C GLY A 6 -9.37 21.29 -10.44
N ALA A 7 -8.68 20.14 -10.48
CA ALA A 7 -7.26 20.14 -10.81
C ALA A 7 -7.02 20.66 -12.24
N ASP A 8 -6.15 21.65 -12.39
CA ASP A 8 -5.83 22.26 -13.68
C ASP A 8 -5.04 21.31 -14.59
N LYS A 9 -4.11 20.55 -14.00
CA LYS A 9 -3.27 19.54 -14.66
C LYS A 9 -3.07 18.33 -13.76
N VAL A 10 -2.92 17.16 -14.36
CA VAL A 10 -2.59 15.91 -13.67
C VAL A 10 -1.52 15.15 -14.45
N THR A 11 -0.48 14.72 -13.75
CA THR A 11 0.48 13.73 -14.25
C THR A 11 0.22 12.42 -13.52
N ALA A 12 -0.27 11.42 -14.25
CA ALA A 12 -0.41 10.05 -13.77
C ALA A 12 0.86 9.26 -14.10
N VAL A 13 1.26 8.37 -13.19
CA VAL A 13 2.49 7.56 -13.31
C VAL A 13 2.10 6.11 -13.16
N GLU A 14 2.51 5.28 -14.12
CA GLU A 14 2.25 3.84 -14.11
C GLU A 14 3.47 3.12 -14.71
N VAL A 15 3.98 2.13 -13.98
CA VAL A 15 5.18 1.36 -14.38
C VAL A 15 4.81 0.21 -15.31
N PHE A 16 3.60 -0.34 -15.19
CA PHE A 16 3.17 -1.47 -16.00
C PHE A 16 2.50 -1.00 -17.29
N ASP A 17 3.25 -1.06 -18.39
CA ASP A 17 2.84 -0.56 -19.71
C ASP A 17 1.41 -0.90 -20.14
N PRO A 18 0.92 -2.15 -20.03
CA PRO A 18 -0.45 -2.47 -20.40
C PRO A 18 -1.50 -1.65 -19.63
N MET A 19 -1.22 -1.35 -18.35
CA MET A 19 -2.08 -0.52 -17.51
C MET A 19 -1.98 0.96 -17.85
N ALA A 20 -0.78 1.45 -18.17
CA ALA A 20 -0.58 2.82 -18.62
C ALA A 20 -1.35 3.10 -19.93
N ILE A 21 -1.22 2.21 -20.93
CA ILE A 21 -2.00 2.27 -22.19
C ILE A 21 -3.51 2.22 -21.92
N THR A 22 -3.93 1.40 -20.95
CA THR A 22 -5.33 1.31 -20.57
C THR A 22 -5.82 2.61 -19.93
N ALA A 23 -5.01 3.21 -19.06
CA ALA A 23 -5.30 4.49 -18.42
C ALA A 23 -5.50 5.59 -19.46
N GLU A 24 -4.61 5.71 -20.45
CA GLU A 24 -4.74 6.68 -21.54
C GLU A 24 -6.07 6.54 -22.30
N LYS A 25 -6.47 5.31 -22.64
CA LYS A 25 -7.76 5.05 -23.31
C LYS A 25 -8.95 5.48 -22.44
N VAL A 26 -8.90 5.19 -21.14
CA VAL A 26 -9.94 5.58 -20.18
C VAL A 26 -9.99 7.10 -20.03
N ILE A 27 -8.84 7.77 -19.91
CA ILE A 27 -8.73 9.23 -19.82
C ILE A 27 -9.36 9.91 -21.03
N ARG A 28 -8.99 9.47 -22.25
CA ARG A 28 -9.56 10.01 -23.50
C ARG A 28 -11.06 9.77 -23.59
N LYS A 29 -11.54 8.58 -23.23
CA LYS A 29 -12.98 8.27 -23.22
C LYS A 29 -13.77 9.16 -22.26
N ASN A 30 -13.14 9.69 -21.21
CA ASN A 30 -13.73 10.63 -20.26
C ASN A 30 -13.52 12.11 -20.64
N GLY A 31 -12.86 12.41 -21.77
CA GLY A 31 -12.63 13.79 -22.22
C GLY A 31 -11.71 14.58 -21.30
N HIS A 32 -10.63 13.95 -20.82
CA HIS A 32 -9.65 14.57 -19.92
C HIS A 32 -8.21 14.50 -20.49
N ASP A 33 -8.05 14.17 -21.76
CA ASP A 33 -6.76 14.03 -22.44
C ASP A 33 -6.01 15.36 -22.61
N ASP A 34 -6.71 16.50 -22.50
CA ASP A 34 -6.13 17.83 -22.46
C ASP A 34 -5.48 18.17 -21.11
N LYS A 35 -5.89 17.50 -20.02
CA LYS A 35 -5.47 17.80 -18.64
C LYS A 35 -4.66 16.70 -17.96
N VAL A 36 -4.77 15.46 -18.43
CA VAL A 36 -4.11 14.31 -17.81
C VAL A 36 -3.09 13.71 -18.76
N LYS A 37 -1.82 13.72 -18.36
CA LYS A 37 -0.73 13.01 -19.03
C LYS A 37 -0.35 11.76 -18.26
N VAL A 38 -0.02 10.67 -18.97
CA VAL A 38 0.44 9.41 -18.38
C VAL A 38 1.92 9.24 -18.66
N ILE A 39 2.71 8.96 -17.62
CA ILE A 39 4.13 8.61 -17.71
C ILE A 39 4.27 7.11 -17.46
N HIS A 40 4.88 6.42 -18.42
CA HIS A 40 5.13 4.98 -18.42
C HIS A 40 6.44 4.63 -17.72
N LEU A 41 6.58 5.01 -16.46
CA LEU A 41 7.77 4.79 -15.65
C LEU A 41 7.37 4.50 -14.21
N ARG A 42 8.28 3.94 -13.43
CA ARG A 42 8.13 3.97 -11.98
C ARG A 42 8.36 5.38 -11.46
N SER A 43 7.62 5.82 -10.44
CA SER A 43 7.80 7.17 -9.86
C SER A 43 9.22 7.46 -9.38
N THR A 44 9.93 6.44 -8.91
CA THR A 44 11.34 6.52 -8.47
C THR A 44 12.35 6.68 -9.61
N GLU A 45 11.92 6.53 -10.86
CA GLU A 45 12.73 6.66 -12.07
C GLU A 45 12.45 7.97 -12.81
N ILE A 46 11.46 8.75 -12.35
CA ILE A 46 11.10 10.03 -12.96
C ILE A 46 12.09 11.09 -12.49
N GLU A 47 12.84 11.64 -13.45
CA GLU A 47 13.68 12.81 -13.27
C GLU A 47 12.86 14.11 -13.31
N GLU A 48 13.31 15.17 -12.64
CA GLU A 48 12.57 16.44 -12.52
C GLU A 48 12.25 17.10 -13.87
N ASN A 49 13.10 16.88 -14.89
CA ASN A 49 12.91 17.41 -16.25
C ASN A 49 11.77 16.72 -17.03
N LEU A 50 11.29 15.56 -16.58
CA LEU A 50 10.18 14.84 -17.21
C LEU A 50 8.80 15.35 -16.76
N VAL A 51 8.75 16.20 -15.73
CA VAL A 51 7.53 16.84 -15.26
C VAL A 51 7.57 18.34 -15.53
N GLU A 52 6.48 18.89 -16.08
CA GLU A 52 6.42 20.33 -16.41
C GLU A 52 6.50 21.22 -15.15
N GLN A 53 5.94 20.73 -14.04
CA GLN A 53 5.91 21.41 -12.77
C GLN A 53 5.87 20.39 -11.62
N LYS A 54 6.48 20.73 -10.50
CA LYS A 54 6.33 19.95 -9.26
C LYS A 54 4.87 20.00 -8.78
N ALA A 55 4.41 18.91 -8.20
CA ALA A 55 3.03 18.69 -7.80
C ALA A 55 2.68 19.41 -6.50
N ASP A 56 1.55 20.11 -6.50
CA ASP A 56 0.89 20.63 -5.29
C ASP A 56 0.31 19.50 -4.44
N ILE A 57 -0.15 18.42 -5.10
CA ILE A 57 -0.78 17.27 -4.45
C ILE A 57 -0.25 15.98 -5.07
N ILE A 58 0.25 15.08 -4.24
CA ILE A 58 0.54 13.68 -4.61
C ILE A 58 -0.62 12.82 -4.12
N VAL A 59 -1.21 12.05 -5.02
CA VAL A 59 -2.24 11.05 -4.69
C VAL A 59 -1.70 9.70 -5.11
N ALA A 60 -1.63 8.76 -4.18
CA ALA A 60 -1.17 7.40 -4.47
C ALA A 60 -1.96 6.37 -3.67
N GLU A 61 -2.30 5.29 -4.36
CA GLU A 61 -2.80 4.05 -3.79
C GLU A 61 -1.78 2.99 -4.23
N VAL A 62 -0.90 2.65 -3.31
CA VAL A 62 0.27 1.77 -3.51
C VAL A 62 0.46 0.92 -2.23
N PHE A 63 -0.66 0.51 -1.65
CA PHE A 63 -0.72 -0.13 -0.34
C PHE A 63 -1.29 -1.55 -0.49
N ASP A 64 -0.61 -2.52 0.10
CA ASP A 64 -1.13 -3.85 0.32
C ASP A 64 -1.72 -4.01 1.74
N THR A 65 -2.12 -5.23 2.09
CA THR A 65 -2.61 -5.59 3.43
C THR A 65 -1.61 -5.24 4.54
N GLU A 66 -0.30 -5.28 4.25
CA GLU A 66 0.77 -4.95 5.19
C GLU A 66 1.10 -3.45 5.20
N LEU A 67 0.37 -2.64 4.43
CA LEU A 67 0.55 -1.21 4.15
C LEU A 67 1.84 -0.88 3.37
N ILE A 68 2.96 -1.56 3.65
CA ILE A 68 4.27 -1.17 3.12
C ILE A 68 4.88 -2.16 2.11
N GLY A 69 4.26 -3.32 1.87
CA GLY A 69 4.89 -4.40 1.11
C GLY A 69 4.96 -4.14 -0.41
N GLU A 70 4.17 -3.19 -0.92
CA GLU A 70 4.27 -2.70 -2.30
C GLU A 70 5.26 -1.53 -2.49
N GLY A 71 6.02 -1.18 -1.44
CA GLY A 71 7.06 -0.15 -1.51
C GLY A 71 6.56 1.28 -1.29
N ALA A 72 5.39 1.46 -0.69
CA ALA A 72 4.79 2.77 -0.37
C ALA A 72 5.79 3.75 0.25
N LEU A 73 6.56 3.31 1.25
CA LEU A 73 7.53 4.16 1.96
C LEU A 73 8.54 4.81 1.02
N ARG A 74 9.10 4.03 0.08
CA ARG A 74 10.08 4.53 -0.89
C ARG A 74 9.40 5.45 -1.90
N SER A 75 8.25 5.03 -2.42
CA SER A 75 7.47 5.80 -3.41
C SER A 75 7.11 7.19 -2.90
N PHE A 76 6.63 7.31 -1.65
CA PHE A 76 6.33 8.61 -1.05
C PHE A 76 7.59 9.40 -0.73
N LYS A 77 8.62 8.78 -0.14
CA LYS A 77 9.86 9.47 0.24
C LYS A 77 10.56 10.10 -0.97
N GLU A 78 10.77 9.33 -2.03
CA GLU A 78 11.44 9.82 -3.24
C GLU A 78 10.50 10.71 -4.06
N GLY A 79 9.21 10.36 -4.18
CA GLY A 79 8.22 11.15 -4.91
C GLY A 79 8.02 12.56 -4.32
N LEU A 80 8.00 12.69 -2.99
CA LEU A 80 7.91 13.99 -2.33
C LEU A 80 9.12 14.90 -2.62
N VAL A 81 10.32 14.34 -2.65
CA VAL A 81 11.56 15.10 -2.89
C VAL A 81 11.67 15.52 -4.36
N THR A 82 11.47 14.59 -5.28
CA THR A 82 11.70 14.81 -6.71
C THR A 82 10.49 15.47 -7.38
N LEU A 83 9.28 15.03 -7.04
CA LEU A 83 8.06 15.39 -7.78
C LEU A 83 7.17 16.38 -7.02
N GLY A 84 7.25 16.47 -5.69
CA GLY A 84 6.43 17.37 -4.87
C GLY A 84 7.03 18.77 -4.73
N LYS A 85 6.19 19.81 -4.69
CA LYS A 85 6.65 21.16 -4.31
C LYS A 85 7.19 21.14 -2.88
N GLU A 86 8.43 21.57 -2.71
CA GLU A 86 9.11 21.52 -1.42
C GLU A 86 8.33 22.30 -0.35
N ASN A 87 8.08 21.67 0.81
CA ASN A 87 7.34 22.23 1.95
C ASN A 87 5.86 22.64 1.70
N GLU A 88 5.35 22.48 0.47
CA GLU A 88 3.97 22.87 0.10
C GLU A 88 3.12 21.67 -0.35
N CYS A 89 3.77 20.61 -0.83
CA CYS A 89 3.10 19.43 -1.37
C CYS A 89 2.24 18.74 -0.30
N ARG A 90 0.95 18.53 -0.62
CA ARG A 90 0.05 17.71 0.20
C ARG A 90 -0.03 16.30 -0.36
N VAL A 91 -0.19 15.32 0.52
CA VAL A 91 -0.31 13.90 0.10
C VAL A 91 -1.68 13.36 0.48
N VAL A 92 -2.25 12.54 -0.42
CA VAL A 92 -3.47 11.77 -0.17
C VAL A 92 -3.18 10.28 -0.41
N PRO A 93 -3.29 9.42 0.63
CA PRO A 93 -3.53 9.75 2.04
C PRO A 93 -2.32 10.43 2.69
N ALA A 94 -2.55 11.26 3.71
CA ALA A 94 -1.47 11.98 4.40
C ALA A 94 -0.82 11.16 5.53
N LYS A 95 -1.52 10.15 6.04
CA LYS A 95 -1.11 9.30 7.16
C LYS A 95 -1.76 7.92 7.05
N GLY A 96 -1.10 6.91 7.62
CA GLY A 96 -1.66 5.57 7.86
C GLY A 96 -1.29 5.12 9.27
N ARG A 97 -1.96 4.08 9.78
CA ARG A 97 -1.60 3.44 11.05
C ARG A 97 -1.73 1.94 10.92
N ILE A 98 -0.75 1.22 11.45
CA ILE A 98 -0.80 -0.25 11.57
C ILE A 98 -1.18 -0.57 13.01
N TRP A 99 -2.24 -1.36 13.17
CA TRP A 99 -2.75 -1.78 14.48
C TRP A 99 -2.46 -3.25 14.72
N ILE A 100 -2.16 -3.59 15.97
CA ILE A 100 -1.98 -4.98 16.42
C ILE A 100 -2.96 -5.25 17.56
N CYS A 101 -3.56 -6.44 17.54
CA CYS A 101 -4.45 -6.94 18.57
C CYS A 101 -4.00 -8.35 19.00
N PRO A 102 -3.40 -8.52 20.19
CA PRO A 102 -3.02 -9.83 20.67
C PRO A 102 -4.26 -10.69 20.96
N VAL A 103 -4.26 -11.93 20.45
CA VAL A 103 -5.35 -12.88 20.65
C VAL A 103 -4.83 -14.24 21.12
N ALA A 104 -5.60 -14.91 21.97
CA ALA A 104 -5.42 -16.33 22.24
C ALA A 104 -6.36 -17.12 21.33
N SER A 105 -5.81 -17.98 20.48
CA SER A 105 -6.59 -18.84 19.59
C SER A 105 -5.87 -20.15 19.33
N GLU A 106 -6.48 -21.28 19.70
CA GLU A 106 -5.97 -22.60 19.34
C GLU A 106 -6.12 -22.89 17.85
N LYS A 107 -7.17 -22.35 17.22
CA LYS A 107 -7.43 -22.49 15.78
C LYS A 107 -6.39 -21.73 14.96
N LEU A 108 -6.12 -20.46 15.27
CA LEU A 108 -5.10 -19.70 14.54
C LEU A 108 -3.68 -20.26 14.77
N GLN A 109 -3.42 -20.87 15.93
CA GLN A 109 -2.14 -21.55 16.18
C GLN A 109 -1.89 -22.74 15.25
N GLN A 110 -2.91 -23.37 14.69
CA GLN A 110 -2.76 -24.52 13.78
C GLN A 110 -2.12 -24.14 12.45
N PHE A 111 -2.12 -22.85 12.07
CA PHE A 111 -1.47 -22.38 10.84
C PHE A 111 0.05 -22.23 10.97
N TRP A 112 0.60 -22.22 12.20
CA TRP A 112 2.04 -22.05 12.41
C TRP A 112 2.69 -23.09 13.34
N LYS A 113 1.92 -23.75 14.22
CA LYS A 113 2.42 -24.84 15.07
C LYS A 113 2.20 -26.20 14.44
N LEU A 114 3.19 -27.08 14.59
CA LEU A 114 3.08 -28.47 14.18
C LEU A 114 2.04 -29.22 15.04
N PRO A 115 1.21 -30.11 14.43
CA PRO A 115 0.13 -30.79 15.14
C PRO A 115 0.60 -31.88 16.11
N ASN A 116 1.84 -32.37 16.01
CA ASN A 116 2.30 -33.56 16.73
C ASN A 116 3.44 -33.26 17.71
N LYS A 117 3.13 -33.27 19.01
CA LYS A 117 4.11 -33.09 20.11
C LYS A 117 4.85 -34.38 20.49
N ARG A 118 4.54 -35.53 19.86
CA ARG A 118 5.15 -36.83 20.22
C ARG A 118 6.56 -37.01 19.69
N PHE A 119 6.92 -36.28 18.65
CA PHE A 119 8.30 -36.21 18.17
C PHE A 119 8.95 -35.00 18.82
N LYS A 120 10.10 -35.18 19.48
CA LYS A 120 11.00 -34.06 19.77
C LYS A 120 11.50 -33.56 18.43
N ALA A 121 10.80 -32.62 17.83
CA ALA A 121 11.21 -32.03 16.58
C ALA A 121 12.32 -31.02 16.92
N PRO A 122 13.44 -30.99 16.18
CA PRO A 122 14.46 -29.96 16.37
C PRO A 122 13.96 -28.54 16.01
N PHE A 123 12.68 -28.40 15.68
CA PHE A 123 12.01 -27.19 15.22
C PHE A 123 10.91 -26.72 16.18
N ASP A 124 10.85 -27.23 17.41
CA ASP A 124 9.85 -26.81 18.40
C ASP A 124 9.91 -25.31 18.75
N GLU A 125 11.09 -24.68 18.53
CA GLU A 125 11.32 -23.24 18.69
C GLU A 125 11.30 -22.47 17.35
N CYS A 126 10.82 -23.07 16.27
CA CYS A 126 10.73 -22.39 14.98
C CYS A 126 9.73 -21.22 15.06
N PRO A 127 10.13 -19.99 14.68
CA PRO A 127 9.23 -18.84 14.69
C PRO A 127 8.15 -18.91 13.58
N GLY A 128 8.26 -19.86 12.66
CA GLY A 128 7.42 -19.96 11.46
C GLY A 128 8.02 -19.21 10.27
N THR A 129 7.22 -19.04 9.22
CA THR A 129 7.59 -18.25 8.04
C THR A 129 7.50 -16.76 8.34
N ALA A 130 8.36 -15.96 7.69
CA ALA A 130 8.26 -14.50 7.70
C ALA A 130 7.37 -13.96 6.56
N ALA A 131 6.81 -14.84 5.73
CA ALA A 131 5.80 -14.44 4.74
C ALA A 131 4.50 -14.03 5.45
N VAL A 132 3.83 -13.02 4.89
CA VAL A 132 2.53 -12.58 5.39
C VAL A 132 1.51 -13.71 5.39
N PHE A 133 0.67 -13.73 6.41
CA PHE A 133 -0.51 -14.57 6.45
C PHE A 133 -1.76 -13.69 6.43
N ASP A 134 -2.18 -13.35 5.22
CA ASP A 134 -3.35 -12.53 4.94
C ASP A 134 -4.62 -13.41 4.87
N ILE A 135 -5.63 -13.04 5.66
CA ILE A 135 -6.92 -13.71 5.70
C ILE A 135 -8.03 -12.69 5.88
N GLN A 136 -9.24 -13.05 5.46
CA GLN A 136 -10.44 -12.27 5.73
C GLN A 136 -10.83 -12.45 7.21
N LEU A 137 -10.25 -11.63 8.09
CA LEU A 137 -10.45 -11.74 9.54
C LEU A 137 -11.93 -11.65 9.95
N SER A 138 -12.73 -10.89 9.19
CA SER A 138 -14.18 -10.75 9.38
C SER A 138 -14.97 -12.06 9.25
N GLU A 139 -14.41 -13.05 8.54
CA GLU A 139 -15.04 -14.36 8.30
C GLU A 139 -14.60 -15.41 9.34
N ILE A 140 -13.76 -15.04 10.31
CA ILE A 140 -13.35 -15.93 11.39
C ILE A 140 -14.43 -15.94 12.47
N ASP A 141 -14.89 -17.14 12.84
CA ASP A 141 -15.81 -17.34 13.95
C ASP A 141 -15.26 -16.68 15.23
N PRO A 142 -15.98 -15.71 15.83
CA PRO A 142 -15.53 -15.03 17.04
C PRO A 142 -15.22 -15.97 18.21
N ASN A 143 -15.77 -17.19 18.23
CA ASN A 143 -15.47 -18.20 19.26
C ASN A 143 -14.10 -18.85 19.09
N TRP A 144 -13.42 -18.65 17.95
CA TRP A 144 -12.09 -19.20 17.71
C TRP A 144 -10.98 -18.46 18.45
N PHE A 145 -11.24 -17.25 18.94
CA PHE A 145 -10.22 -16.43 19.56
C PHE A 145 -10.76 -15.61 20.74
N LYS A 146 -9.86 -15.30 21.67
CA LYS A 146 -10.11 -14.36 22.76
C LYS A 146 -9.14 -13.20 22.63
N VAL A 147 -9.66 -11.98 22.56
CA VAL A 147 -8.86 -10.75 22.62
C VAL A 147 -8.19 -10.66 23.99
N LEU A 148 -6.88 -10.40 24.01
CA LEU A 148 -6.07 -10.35 25.22
C LEU A 148 -5.77 -8.91 25.67
N ALA A 149 -5.87 -7.96 24.76
CA ALA A 149 -5.68 -6.54 25.01
C ALA A 149 -6.46 -5.73 23.98
N GLU A 150 -6.78 -4.47 24.32
CA GLU A 150 -7.28 -3.52 23.34
C GLU A 150 -6.28 -3.37 22.18
N PRO A 151 -6.76 -3.21 20.92
CA PRO A 151 -5.89 -2.93 19.79
C PRO A 151 -5.02 -1.70 20.06
N PHE A 152 -3.74 -1.79 19.70
CA PHE A 152 -2.80 -0.68 19.85
C PHE A 152 -2.09 -0.37 18.55
N VAL A 153 -1.67 0.88 18.41
CA VAL A 153 -0.90 1.36 17.26
C VAL A 153 0.51 0.82 17.35
N ALA A 154 0.91 0.02 16.37
CA ALA A 154 2.28 -0.44 16.23
C ALA A 154 3.16 0.60 15.52
N PHE A 155 2.61 1.22 14.47
CA PHE A 155 3.27 2.25 13.66
C PHE A 155 2.28 3.33 13.20
N GLU A 156 2.75 4.57 13.09
CA GLU A 156 2.08 5.72 12.47
C GLU A 156 3.05 6.43 11.52
#